data_AF-A0A9Q8XKY8-F1
#
_entry.id   AF-A0A9Q8XKY8-F1
#
_cell.length_a   1.000
_cell.length_b   1.000
_cell.length_c   1.000
_cell.angle_alpha   90.00
_cell.angle_beta   90.00
_cell.angle_gamma   90.00
#
_symmetry.space_group_name_H-M   'P 1'
#
loop_
_entity.id
_entity.type
_entity.pdbx_description
1 polymer ?
#
loop_
_entity_poly.entity_id
_entity_poly.type
_entity_poly.pdbx_seq_one_letter_code
_entity_poly.pdbx_strand_id
1 'polypeptide(L)'
;MKNHYLGWLAACLLLLTGCTLRLVAPYDLQTVQQAQSIERDIEFLYLSLQALPENERLYSRFADQYLKIDVNIRGLERRQARREQNQETLKQAQTLVQFWQQDMKTHQQKHTLSDFLIKRRLDQYQRLIDALIRGELAKQ
;
A
#
# COMPACT_ATOMS: atom_id res chain seq x y z
N MET A 1 56.35 -21.78 -12.84
CA MET A 1 55.49 -20.83 -13.59
C MET A 1 54.00 -21.19 -13.63
N LYS A 2 53.58 -22.47 -13.55
CA LYS A 2 52.14 -22.84 -13.58
C LYS A 2 51.34 -22.52 -12.30
N ASN A 3 51.97 -22.46 -11.12
CA ASN A 3 51.27 -22.26 -9.84
C ASN A 3 50.78 -20.82 -9.58
N HIS A 4 51.35 -19.80 -10.24
CA HIS A 4 50.95 -18.40 -10.03
C HIS A 4 49.62 -18.05 -10.72
N TYR A 5 49.35 -18.65 -11.90
CA TYR A 5 48.09 -18.45 -12.63
C TYR A 5 46.90 -19.10 -11.91
N LEU A 6 47.13 -20.23 -11.23
CA LEU A 6 46.09 -20.91 -10.46
C LEU A 6 45.67 -20.09 -9.22
N GLY A 7 46.63 -19.42 -8.56
CA GLY A 7 46.35 -18.51 -7.45
C GLY A 7 45.58 -17.25 -7.87
N TRP A 8 45.91 -16.69 -9.05
CA TRP A 8 45.18 -15.55 -9.62
C TRP A 8 43.76 -15.91 -10.06
N LEU A 9 43.56 -17.09 -10.65
CA LEU A 9 42.23 -17.61 -10.98
C LEU A 9 41.38 -17.84 -9.73
N ALA A 10 41.94 -18.42 -8.68
CA ALA A 10 41.25 -18.60 -7.40
C ALA A 10 40.90 -17.26 -6.74
N ALA A 11 41.79 -16.26 -6.80
CA ALA A 11 41.53 -14.92 -6.29
C ALA A 11 40.42 -14.19 -7.08
N CYS A 12 40.37 -14.32 -8.41
CA CYS A 12 39.27 -13.77 -9.23
C CYS A 12 37.91 -14.44 -8.94
N LEU A 13 37.89 -15.75 -8.66
CA LEU A 13 36.66 -16.47 -8.31
C LEU A 13 36.08 -16.03 -6.96
N LEU A 14 36.92 -15.61 -6.00
CA LEU A 14 36.47 -15.07 -4.70
C LEU A 14 35.86 -13.66 -4.82
N LEU A 15 36.16 -12.90 -5.88
CA LEU A 15 35.57 -11.58 -6.13
C LEU A 15 34.15 -11.66 -6.71
N LEU A 16 33.72 -12.82 -7.21
CA LEU A 16 32.39 -13.02 -7.80
C LEU A 16 31.31 -13.42 -6.77
N THR A 17 31.68 -13.77 -5.53
CA THR A 17 30.72 -14.24 -4.50
C THR A 17 30.07 -13.11 -3.70
N GLY A 18 30.36 -11.84 -4.00
CA GLY A 18 30.00 -10.69 -3.15
C GLY A 18 28.74 -9.90 -3.53
N CYS A 19 28.19 -10.06 -4.73
CA CYS A 19 27.03 -9.28 -5.20
C CYS A 19 25.83 -10.20 -5.44
N THR A 20 25.04 -10.45 -4.39
CA THR A 20 23.70 -11.02 -4.60
C THR A 20 22.83 -9.93 -5.21
N LEU A 21 22.61 -9.98 -6.53
CA LEU A 21 21.66 -9.12 -7.21
C LEU A 21 20.27 -9.44 -6.66
N ARG A 22 19.79 -8.58 -5.77
CA ARG A 22 18.40 -8.61 -5.34
C ARG A 22 17.60 -7.89 -6.44
N LEU A 23 16.48 -8.45 -6.87
CA LEU A 23 15.59 -7.83 -7.88
C LEU A 23 14.30 -7.29 -7.24
N VAL A 24 14.00 -7.72 -6.02
CA VAL A 24 12.78 -7.40 -5.28
C VAL A 24 13.14 -7.11 -3.83
N ALA A 25 12.57 -6.04 -3.28
CA ALA A 25 12.74 -5.66 -1.88
C ALA A 25 12.51 -6.84 -0.92
N PRO A 26 13.20 -6.90 0.24
CA PRO A 26 12.88 -7.88 1.29
C PRO A 26 11.48 -7.70 1.81
N TYR A 27 10.80 -8.80 2.16
CA TYR A 27 9.54 -8.77 2.92
C TYR A 27 9.58 -7.82 4.12
N ASP A 28 8.51 -7.04 4.32
CA ASP A 28 8.30 -6.14 5.45
C ASP A 28 6.94 -6.39 6.11
N LEU A 29 6.97 -6.99 7.31
CA LEU A 29 5.77 -7.22 8.12
C LEU A 29 5.01 -5.93 8.43
N GLN A 30 5.72 -4.81 8.62
CA GLN A 30 5.07 -3.54 8.95
C GLN A 30 4.23 -3.01 7.77
N THR A 31 4.63 -3.32 6.53
CA THR A 31 3.84 -2.99 5.34
C THR A 31 2.49 -3.74 5.36
N VAL A 32 2.50 -5.04 5.68
CA VAL A 32 1.26 -5.83 5.79
C VAL A 32 0.37 -5.31 6.90
N GLN A 33 0.92 -5.10 8.10
CA GLN A 33 0.18 -4.61 9.26
C GLN A 33 -0.43 -3.23 9.01
N GLN A 34 0.32 -2.32 8.38
CA GLN A 34 -0.17 -0.99 8.03
C GLN A 34 -1.30 -1.07 7.00
N ALA A 35 -1.18 -1.92 5.98
CA ALA A 35 -2.22 -2.13 4.98
C ALA A 35 -3.52 -2.67 5.59
N GLN A 36 -3.43 -3.67 6.47
CA GLN A 36 -4.58 -4.21 7.21
C GLN A 36 -5.22 -3.18 8.15
N SER A 37 -4.41 -2.30 8.77
CA SER A 37 -4.97 -1.23 9.58
C SER A 37 -5.73 -0.21 8.75
N ILE A 38 -5.20 0.17 7.59
CA ILE A 38 -5.87 1.05 6.63
C ILE A 38 -7.19 0.43 6.16
N GLU A 39 -7.19 -0.86 5.82
CA GLU A 39 -8.39 -1.58 5.39
C GLU A 39 -9.51 -1.50 6.44
N ARG A 40 -9.19 -1.83 7.70
CA ARG A 40 -10.16 -1.73 8.79
C ARG A 40 -10.67 -0.32 9.02
N ASP A 41 -9.80 0.69 8.94
CA ASP A 41 -10.21 2.09 9.12
C ASP A 41 -11.15 2.55 7.99
N ILE A 42 -10.87 2.15 6.74
CA ILE A 42 -11.74 2.40 5.58
C ILE A 42 -13.08 1.69 5.74
N GLU A 43 -13.06 0.40 6.10
CA GLU A 43 -14.26 -0.39 6.34
C GLU A 43 -15.12 0.24 7.43
N PHE A 44 -14.52 0.59 8.56
CA PHE A 44 -15.20 1.25 9.67
C PHE A 44 -15.88 2.55 9.24
N LEU A 45 -15.20 3.41 8.46
CA LEU A 45 -15.79 4.65 7.94
C LEU A 45 -17.03 4.37 7.09
N TYR A 46 -16.91 3.47 6.12
CA TYR A 46 -17.98 3.19 5.17
C TYR A 46 -19.19 2.49 5.81
N LEU A 47 -18.95 1.58 6.77
CA LEU A 47 -20.03 0.98 7.55
C LEU A 47 -20.69 2.00 8.49
N SER A 48 -19.91 2.93 9.05
CA SER A 48 -20.46 4.03 9.87
C SER A 48 -21.35 4.96 9.05
N LEU A 49 -20.98 5.25 7.80
CA LEU A 49 -21.84 5.97 6.85
C LEU A 49 -23.11 5.17 6.57
N GLN A 50 -22.99 3.87 6.30
CA GLN A 50 -24.13 3.01 5.96
C GLN A 50 -25.14 2.86 7.12
N ALA A 51 -24.68 2.97 8.36
CA ALA A 51 -25.53 2.95 9.56
C ALA A 51 -26.44 4.18 9.70
N LEU A 52 -26.21 5.25 8.93
CA LEU A 52 -27.03 6.45 8.92
C LEU A 52 -28.01 6.46 7.72
N PRO A 53 -29.15 7.15 7.83
CA PRO A 53 -29.96 7.52 6.68
C PRO A 53 -29.12 8.27 5.64
N GLU A 54 -29.40 8.08 4.34
CA GLU A 54 -28.56 8.66 3.27
C GLU A 54 -28.41 10.18 3.40
N ASN A 55 -29.48 10.93 3.70
CA ASN A 55 -29.43 12.37 3.89
C ASN A 55 -28.57 12.84 5.09
N GLU A 56 -28.20 11.95 6.00
CA GLU A 56 -27.38 12.22 7.18
C GLU A 56 -25.90 11.88 7.02
N ARG A 57 -25.53 11.22 5.91
CA ARG A 57 -24.16 10.81 5.56
C ARG A 57 -23.34 11.97 5.05
N LEU A 58 -23.31 13.07 5.79
CA LEU A 58 -22.65 14.30 5.38
C LEU A 58 -21.13 14.19 5.53
N TYR A 59 -20.39 14.57 4.50
CA TYR A 59 -18.91 14.59 4.54
C TYR A 59 -18.37 15.27 5.81
N SER A 60 -18.95 16.41 6.21
CA SER A 60 -18.52 17.18 7.38
C SER A 60 -18.56 16.38 8.69
N ARG A 61 -19.48 15.41 8.83
CA ARG A 61 -19.55 14.54 10.02
C ARG A 61 -18.40 13.55 10.11
N PHE A 62 -17.73 13.27 8.98
CA PHE A 62 -16.70 12.24 8.85
C PHE A 62 -15.33 12.78 8.39
N ALA A 63 -15.18 14.10 8.27
CA ALA A 63 -13.99 14.75 7.73
C ALA A 63 -12.70 14.33 8.46
N ASP A 64 -12.75 14.23 9.79
CA ASP A 64 -11.61 13.82 10.61
C ASP A 64 -11.20 12.36 10.36
N GLN A 65 -12.18 11.47 10.19
CA GLN A 65 -11.90 10.06 9.85
C GLN A 65 -11.27 9.97 8.46
N TYR A 66 -11.79 10.73 7.49
CA TYR A 66 -11.21 10.81 6.16
C TYR A 66 -9.76 11.27 6.18
N LEU A 67 -9.46 12.33 6.95
CA LEU A 67 -8.12 12.88 7.08
C LEU A 67 -7.16 11.90 7.77
N LYS A 68 -7.60 11.25 8.86
CA LYS A 68 -6.80 10.23 9.55
C LYS A 68 -6.39 9.11 8.61
N ILE A 69 -7.32 8.60 7.82
CA ILE A 69 -7.05 7.53 6.85
C ILE A 69 -6.11 8.04 5.73
N ASP A 70 -6.30 9.26 5.21
CA ASP A 70 -5.41 9.84 4.19
C ASP A 70 -3.97 9.93 4.70
N VAL A 71 -3.77 10.36 5.95
CA VAL A 71 -2.46 10.40 6.60
C VAL A 71 -1.83 9.01 6.68
N ASN A 72 -2.60 7.98 7.06
CA ASN A 72 -2.15 6.60 7.14
C ASN A 72 -1.75 6.04 5.77
N ILE A 73 -2.55 6.28 4.74
CA ILE A 73 -2.30 5.86 3.36
C ILE A 73 -1.03 6.53 2.80
N ARG A 74 -0.89 7.85 2.97
CA ARG A 74 0.33 8.56 2.58
C ARG A 74 1.54 8.10 3.38
N GLY A 75 1.35 7.69 4.63
CA GLY A 75 2.38 7.06 5.45
C GLY A 75 2.89 5.76 4.81
N LEU A 76 1.99 4.94 4.30
CA LEU A 76 2.32 3.69 3.60
C LEU A 76 3.11 3.99 2.33
N GLU A 77 2.64 4.92 1.50
CA GLU A 77 3.36 5.37 0.29
C GLU A 77 4.79 5.83 0.61
N ARG A 78 4.96 6.73 1.59
CA ARG A 78 6.28 7.23 2.01
C ARG A 78 7.21 6.12 2.48
N ARG A 79 6.68 5.10 3.18
CA ARG A 79 7.44 3.91 3.57
C ARG A 79 7.91 3.15 2.33
N GLN A 80 7.02 2.88 1.38
CA GLN A 80 7.38 2.13 0.17
C GLN A 80 8.39 2.88 -0.70
N ALA A 81 8.31 4.21 -0.75
CA ALA A 81 9.22 5.06 -1.53
C ALA A 81 10.67 5.04 -1.01
N ARG A 82 10.87 4.71 0.27
CA ARG A 82 12.21 4.61 0.91
C ARG A 82 12.84 3.22 0.75
N ARG A 83 12.10 2.24 0.23
CA ARG A 83 12.58 0.86 0.08
C ARG A 83 13.18 0.69 -1.31
N GLU A 84 14.42 0.21 -1.35
CA GLU A 84 15.08 -0.13 -2.61
C GLU A 84 14.35 -1.29 -3.30
N GLN A 85 14.33 -1.27 -4.65
CA GLN A 85 13.77 -2.36 -5.48
C GLN A 85 12.30 -2.70 -5.16
N ASN A 86 11.52 -1.68 -4.83
CA ASN A 86 10.15 -1.80 -4.35
C ASN A 86 9.11 -1.08 -5.23
N GLN A 87 9.43 -0.93 -6.52
CA GLN A 87 8.66 -0.09 -7.46
C GLN A 87 7.19 -0.52 -7.59
N GLU A 88 6.93 -1.83 -7.62
CA GLU A 88 5.57 -2.34 -7.74
C GLU A 88 4.70 -2.01 -6.52
N THR A 89 5.21 -2.25 -5.32
CA THR A 89 4.47 -1.93 -4.08
C THR A 89 4.32 -0.42 -3.90
N LEU A 90 5.32 0.37 -4.31
CA LEU A 90 5.21 1.83 -4.36
C LEU A 90 4.08 2.29 -5.28
N LYS A 91 3.99 1.73 -6.50
CA LYS A 91 2.94 2.06 -7.46
C LYS A 91 1.55 1.72 -6.92
N GLN A 92 1.39 0.56 -6.27
CA GLN A 92 0.14 0.18 -5.61
C GLN A 92 -0.24 1.15 -4.49
N ALA A 93 0.72 1.58 -3.65
CA ALA A 93 0.48 2.56 -2.60
C ALA A 93 0.07 3.93 -3.19
N GLN A 94 0.70 4.37 -4.29
CA GLN A 94 0.32 5.59 -5.01
C GLN A 94 -1.09 5.50 -5.58
N THR A 95 -1.46 4.36 -6.16
CA THR A 95 -2.84 4.11 -6.63
C THR A 95 -3.84 4.20 -5.49
N LEU A 96 -3.52 3.66 -4.30
CA LEU A 96 -4.37 3.78 -3.11
C LEU A 96 -4.55 5.24 -2.67
N VAL A 97 -3.47 6.04 -2.65
CA VAL A 97 -3.51 7.49 -2.35
C VAL A 97 -4.46 8.21 -3.32
N GLN A 98 -4.32 7.96 -4.62
CA GLN A 98 -5.12 8.61 -5.66
C GLN A 98 -6.61 8.25 -5.54
N PHE A 99 -6.94 6.97 -5.35
CA PHE A 99 -8.33 6.54 -5.18
C PHE A 99 -8.96 7.16 -3.93
N TRP A 100 -8.24 7.15 -2.81
CA TRP A 100 -8.74 7.71 -1.56
C TRP A 100 -9.07 9.20 -1.67
N GLN A 101 -8.15 10.00 -2.22
CA GLN A 101 -8.35 11.43 -2.39
C GLN A 101 -9.48 11.75 -3.37
N GLN A 102 -9.61 10.96 -4.43
CA GLN A 102 -10.72 11.12 -5.36
C GLN A 102 -12.07 10.81 -4.69
N ASP A 103 -12.12 9.82 -3.81
CA ASP A 103 -13.35 9.48 -3.06
C ASP A 103 -13.70 10.53 -2.02
N MET A 104 -12.71 11.04 -1.28
CA MET A 104 -12.89 12.19 -0.39
C MET A 104 -13.52 13.36 -1.14
N LYS A 105 -12.93 13.74 -2.28
CA LYS A 105 -13.43 14.85 -3.11
C LYS A 105 -14.84 14.58 -3.65
N THR A 106 -15.11 13.34 -4.06
CA THR A 106 -16.43 12.95 -4.56
C THR A 106 -17.49 13.09 -3.47
N HIS A 107 -17.20 12.66 -2.25
CA HIS A 107 -18.12 12.81 -1.12
C HIS A 107 -18.31 14.28 -0.73
N GLN A 108 -17.24 15.07 -0.69
CA GLN A 108 -17.32 16.52 -0.48
C GLN A 108 -18.25 17.21 -1.50
N GLN A 109 -18.16 16.83 -2.78
CA GLN A 109 -18.94 17.43 -3.87
C GLN A 109 -20.40 16.97 -3.90
N LYS A 110 -20.67 15.70 -3.59
CA LYS A 110 -22.03 15.12 -3.62
C LYS A 110 -22.79 15.30 -2.32
N HIS A 111 -22.14 15.79 -1.27
CA HIS A 111 -22.61 15.93 0.12
C HIS A 111 -22.98 14.62 0.82
N THR A 112 -23.45 13.59 0.11
CA THR A 112 -23.84 12.28 0.63
C THR A 112 -23.38 11.12 -0.29
N LEU A 113 -23.48 9.89 0.22
CA LEU A 113 -23.21 8.63 -0.47
C LEU A 113 -24.36 7.63 -0.32
N SER A 114 -24.80 7.07 -1.45
CA SER A 114 -25.78 6.00 -1.48
C SER A 114 -25.19 4.64 -1.10
N ASP A 115 -26.05 3.70 -0.68
CA ASP A 115 -25.64 2.33 -0.31
C ASP A 115 -24.89 1.61 -1.44
N PHE A 116 -25.34 1.81 -2.67
CA PHE A 116 -24.67 1.25 -3.86
C PHE A 116 -23.23 1.77 -3.98
N LEU A 117 -23.02 3.08 -3.78
CA LEU A 117 -21.68 3.66 -3.84
C LEU A 117 -20.80 3.13 -2.71
N ILE A 118 -21.32 3.07 -1.49
CA ILE A 118 -20.60 2.55 -0.32
C ILE A 118 -20.13 1.12 -0.58
N LYS A 119 -21.04 0.22 -0.96
CA LYS A 119 -20.72 -1.18 -1.27
C LYS A 119 -19.64 -1.29 -2.34
N ARG A 120 -19.79 -0.55 -3.43
CA ARG A 120 -18.81 -0.54 -4.52
C ARG A 120 -17.42 -0.08 -4.05
N ARG A 121 -17.34 0.89 -3.13
CA ARG A 121 -16.07 1.36 -2.58
C ARG A 121 -15.43 0.34 -1.66
N LEU A 122 -16.20 -0.28 -0.77
CA LEU A 122 -15.70 -1.37 0.07
C LEU A 122 -15.07 -2.49 -0.79
N ASP A 123 -15.81 -2.98 -1.79
CA ASP A 123 -15.31 -4.01 -2.70
C ASP A 123 -14.02 -3.57 -3.43
N GLN A 124 -13.93 -2.29 -3.80
CA GLN A 124 -12.77 -1.73 -4.49
C GLN A 124 -11.54 -1.64 -3.59
N TYR A 125 -11.68 -1.13 -2.37
CA TYR A 125 -10.57 -1.01 -1.42
C TYR A 125 -10.07 -2.37 -0.96
N GLN A 126 -10.98 -3.31 -0.69
CA GLN A 126 -10.61 -4.69 -0.37
C GLN A 126 -9.70 -5.28 -1.45
N ARG A 127 -10.09 -5.18 -2.74
CA ARG A 127 -9.25 -5.69 -3.83
C ARG A 127 -7.90 -5.00 -3.94
N LEU A 128 -7.84 -3.67 -3.80
CA LEU A 128 -6.59 -2.91 -3.88
C LEU A 128 -5.62 -3.28 -2.76
N ILE A 129 -6.14 -3.38 -1.53
CA ILE A 129 -5.34 -3.69 -0.35
C ILE A 129 -4.91 -5.16 -0.35
N ASP A 130 -5.80 -6.09 -0.73
CA ASP A 130 -5.47 -7.49 -0.93
C ASP A 130 -4.32 -7.67 -1.92
N ALA A 131 -4.35 -6.96 -3.05
CA ALA A 131 -3.30 -7.03 -4.05
C ALA A 131 -1.95 -6.54 -3.50
N LEU A 132 -1.97 -5.48 -2.68
CA LEU A 132 -0.79 -4.95 -2.00
C LEU A 132 -0.24 -5.95 -0.99
N ILE A 133 -1.10 -6.54 -0.14
CA ILE A 133 -0.71 -7.53 0.86
C ILE A 133 -0.14 -8.78 0.20
N ARG A 134 -0.81 -9.33 -0.82
CA ARG A 134 -0.32 -10.51 -1.56
C ARG A 134 1.02 -10.22 -2.23
N GLY A 135 1.18 -9.04 -2.80
CA GLY A 135 2.45 -8.60 -3.39
C GLY A 135 3.59 -8.51 -2.37
N GLU A 136 3.30 -8.11 -1.13
CA GLU A 136 4.28 -8.11 -0.05
C GLU A 136 4.60 -9.53 0.43
N LEU A 137 3.58 -10.39 0.63
CA LEU A 137 3.75 -11.78 1.06
C LEU A 137 4.55 -12.63 0.05
N ALA A 138 4.47 -12.33 -1.24
CA ALA A 138 5.24 -13.00 -2.28
C ALA A 138 6.76 -12.71 -2.25
N LYS A 139 7.23 -11.81 -1.36
CA LYS A 139 8.66 -11.46 -1.18
C LYS A 139 9.37 -12.32 -0.14
N GLN A 140 8.64 -13.20 0.55
CA GLN A 140 9.20 -14.20 1.47
C GLN A 140 10.02 -15.23 0.71
#